data_AF-A0A8T0CV97-F1
#
_entry.id   AF-A0A8T0CV97-F1
#
_cell.length_a   1.000
_cell.length_b   1.000
_cell.length_c   1.000
_cell.angle_alpha   90.00
_cell.angle_beta   90.00
_cell.angle_gamma   90.00
#
_symmetry.space_group_name_H-M   'P 1'
#
loop_
_entity.id
_entity.type
_entity.pdbx_description
1 polymer ?
#
loop_
_entity_poly.entity_id
_entity_poly.type
_entity_poly.pdbx_seq_one_letter_code
_entity_poly.pdbx_strand_id
1 'polypeptide(L)' 'MKERNTASLLNRILANCSSQAKLYGSCVAAKVPEVERDMCLKEFLALKSCMQRTLQRKG' A
#
# COMPACT_ATOMS: atom_id res chain seq x y z
N MET A 1 5.76 26.21 2.79
CA MET A 1 5.84 25.09 3.77
C MET A 1 4.65 24.14 3.55
N LYS A 2 4.73 23.14 2.65
CA LYS A 2 3.64 22.15 2.45
C LYS A 2 4.14 20.69 2.33
N GLU A 3 5.45 20.48 2.45
CA GLU A 3 6.07 19.14 2.29
C GLU A 3 6.19 18.33 3.59
N ARG A 4 6.34 18.99 4.75
CA ARG A 4 6.54 18.30 6.05
C ARG A 4 5.37 17.39 6.46
N ASN A 5 4.15 17.74 6.06
CA ASN A 5 2.95 17.01 6.45
C ASN A 5 2.74 15.75 5.57
N THR A 6 3.01 15.86 4.27
CA THR A 6 2.88 14.75 3.31
C THR A 6 3.89 13.64 3.58
N ALA A 7 5.15 13.98 3.87
CA ALA A 7 6.18 13.00 4.24
C ALA A 7 5.80 12.23 5.51
N SER A 8 5.24 12.91 6.51
CA SER A 8 4.79 12.29 7.75
C SER A 8 3.60 11.34 7.54
N LEU A 9 2.69 11.71 6.65
CA LEU A 9 1.52 10.89 6.30
C LEU A 9 1.92 9.64 5.50
N LEU A 10 2.84 9.77 4.54
CA LEU A 10 3.40 8.64 3.80
C LEU A 10 4.13 7.68 4.74
N ASN A 11 4.98 8.17 5.63
CA ASN A 11 5.65 7.36 6.65
C ASN A 11 4.65 6.59 7.52
N ARG A 12 3.55 7.25 7.92
CA ARG A 12 2.48 6.61 8.70
C ARG A 12 1.79 5.51 7.91
N ILE A 13 1.50 5.73 6.63
CA ILE A 13 0.88 4.71 5.75
C ILE A 13 1.82 3.52 5.58
N LEU A 14 3.09 3.76 5.27
CA LEU A 14 4.08 2.70 5.08
C LEU A 14 4.27 1.88 6.37
N ALA A 15 4.32 2.52 7.54
CA ALA A 15 4.42 1.82 8.81
C ALA A 15 3.18 0.95 9.10
N ASN A 16 1.97 1.50 8.92
CA ASN A 16 0.72 0.80 9.26
C ASN A 16 0.32 -0.28 8.23
N CYS A 17 0.72 -0.13 6.98
CA CYS A 17 0.34 -1.01 5.87
C CYS A 17 1.49 -1.88 5.36
N SER A 18 2.60 -1.95 6.11
CA SER A 18 3.82 -2.67 5.74
C SER A 18 3.59 -4.16 5.47
N SER A 19 2.71 -4.81 6.25
CA SER A 19 2.40 -6.23 6.08
C SER A 19 1.64 -6.51 4.79
N GLN A 20 0.61 -5.72 4.47
CA GLN A 20 -0.14 -5.83 3.23
C GLN A 20 0.73 -5.45 2.02
N ALA A 21 1.60 -4.45 2.17
CA ALA A 21 2.56 -4.05 1.14
C ALA A 21 3.54 -5.18 0.82
N LYS A 22 4.04 -5.90 1.84
CA LYS A 22 4.90 -7.06 1.66
C LYS A 22 4.19 -8.18 0.90
N LEU A 23 2.96 -8.52 1.29
CA LEU A 23 2.19 -9.58 0.62
C LEU A 23 1.92 -9.26 -0.84
N TYR A 24 1.50 -8.03 -1.14
CA TYR A 24 1.29 -7.56 -2.51
C TYR A 24 2.60 -7.58 -3.31
N GLY A 25 3.69 -7.05 -2.75
CA GLY A 25 5.00 -7.05 -3.39
C GLY A 25 5.53 -8.45 -3.68
N SER A 26 5.36 -9.39 -2.75
CA SER A 26 5.74 -10.80 -2.95
C SER A 26 4.91 -11.46 -4.05
N CYS A 27 3.60 -11.20 -4.12
CA CYS A 27 2.76 -11.71 -5.20
C CYS A 27 3.23 -11.19 -6.56
N VAL A 28 3.44 -9.87 -6.69
CA VAL A 28 3.89 -9.26 -7.95
C VAL A 28 5.27 -9.80 -8.35
N ALA A 29 6.22 -9.85 -7.41
CA ALA A 29 7.57 -10.34 -7.67
C ALA A 29 7.60 -11.80 -8.17
N ALA A 30 6.68 -12.64 -7.69
CA ALA A 30 6.55 -14.03 -8.14
C ALA A 30 5.92 -14.17 -9.54
N LYS A 31 5.34 -13.10 -10.10
CA LYS A 31 4.66 -13.08 -11.40
C LYS A 31 5.40 -12.30 -12.48
N VAL A 32 6.40 -11.49 -12.12
CA VAL A 32 7.29 -10.83 -13.10
C VAL A 32 8.01 -11.90 -13.92
N PRO A 33 8.13 -11.76 -15.26
CA PRO A 33 7.73 -10.62 -16.09
C PRO A 33 6.28 -10.64 -16.60
N GLU A 34 5.56 -11.76 -16.43
CA GLU A 34 4.21 -12.01 -16.96
C GLU A 34 3.09 -11.43 -16.07
N VAL A 35 3.39 -10.45 -15.23
CA VAL A 35 2.39 -9.90 -14.31
C VAL A 35 1.31 -9.14 -15.08
N GLU A 36 0.07 -9.56 -14.92
CA GLU A 36 -1.09 -8.93 -15.53
C GLU A 36 -1.98 -8.23 -14.49
N ARG A 37 -2.90 -7.40 -14.98
CA ARG A 37 -3.95 -6.80 -14.15
C ARG A 37 -4.74 -7.90 -13.45
N ASP A 38 -5.08 -7.62 -12.21
CA ASP A 38 -5.86 -8.50 -11.32
C ASP A 38 -5.20 -9.80 -10.84
N MET A 39 -3.97 -10.14 -11.27
CA MET A 39 -3.26 -11.33 -10.77
C MET A 39 -3.01 -11.32 -9.26
N CYS A 40 -2.77 -10.13 -8.69
CA CYS A 40 -2.58 -9.92 -7.25
C CYS A 40 -3.69 -9.04 -6.66
N LEU A 41 -4.91 -9.13 -7.23
CA LEU A 41 -6.03 -8.26 -6.88
C LEU A 41 -6.38 -8.34 -5.39
N LYS A 42 -6.35 -9.54 -4.81
CA LYS A 42 -6.69 -9.77 -3.41
C LYS A 42 -5.76 -9.01 -2.47
N GLU A 43 -4.46 -9.12 -2.70
CA GLU A 43 -3.41 -8.45 -1.92
C GLU A 43 -3.45 -6.94 -2.16
N PHE A 44 -3.71 -6.52 -3.41
CA PHE A 44 -3.88 -5.12 -3.77
C PHE A 44 -5.07 -4.50 -3.02
N LEU A 45 -6.23 -5.16 -3.00
CA LEU A 45 -7.41 -4.68 -2.29
C LEU A 45 -7.15 -4.56 -0.78
N ALA A 46 -6.46 -5.54 -0.19
CA ALA A 46 -6.08 -5.48 1.23
C ALA A 46 -5.16 -4.29 1.54
N LEU A 47 -4.15 -4.05 0.69
CA LEU A 47 -3.26 -2.89 0.79
C LEU A 47 -4.03 -1.58 0.62
N LYS A 48 -4.84 -1.45 -0.43
CA LYS A 48 -5.67 -0.27 -0.72
C LYS A 48 -6.58 0.06 0.46
N SER A 49 -7.28 -0.93 1.02
CA SER A 49 -8.16 -0.71 2.17
C SER A 49 -7.38 -0.25 3.40
N CYS A 50 -6.16 -0.75 3.64
CA CYS A 50 -5.31 -0.26 4.72
C CYS A 50 -4.90 1.21 4.52
N MET A 51 -4.45 1.56 3.31
CA MET A 51 -4.04 2.92 2.97
C MET A 51 -5.22 3.89 3.10
N GLN A 52 -6.39 3.53 2.58
CA GLN A 52 -7.61 4.34 2.69
C GLN A 52 -8.02 4.58 4.15
N ARG A 53 -8.00 3.56 5.01
CA ARG A 53 -8.27 3.74 6.45
C ARG A 53 -7.25 4.65 7.14
N THR A 54 -5.98 4.54 6.75
CA THR A 54 -4.91 5.37 7.33
C THR A 54 -5.02 6.83 6.88
N LEU A 55 -5.47 7.07 5.64
CA LEU A 55 -5.74 8.40 5.08
C LEU A 55 -7.02 9.04 5.66
N GLN A 56 -8.06 8.23 5.89
CA GLN A 56 -9.34 8.68 6.42
C GLN A 56 -9.33 8.97 7.93
N ARG A 57 -8.23 8.67 8.64
CA ARG A 57 -7.95 9.25 9.96
C ARG A 57 -7.63 10.75 9.80
N LYS A 58 -8.63 11.53 9.36
CA LYS A 58 -8.72 12.95 9.66
C LYS A 58 -8.85 13.04 11.18
N GLY A 59 -7.89 13.72 11.81
CA GLY A 59 -7.96 14.08 13.23
C GLY A 59 -9.17 14.96 13.51
#